data_AF-A0A832MJJ6-F1
#
_entry.id   AF-A0A832MJJ6-F1
#
_cell.length_a   1.000
_cell.length_b   1.000
_cell.length_c   1.000
_cell.angle_alpha   90.00
_cell.angle_beta   90.00
_cell.angle_gamma   90.00
#
_symmetry.space_group_name_H-M   'P 1'
#
loop_
_entity.id
_entity.type
_entity.pdbx_description
1 polymer ?
#
loop_
_entity_poly.entity_id
_entity_poly.type
_entity_poly.pdbx_seq_one_letter_code
_entity_poly.pdbx_strand_id
1 'polypeptide(L)'
;MKSRAYAKAGVDIDLGNRVKATLPELLARARRPGVLGKIGGFGGLFALDKRRYRQPVLVSSMDGVGTKLKIAFAMNRHDTVGQDLVNHCVNDIVVLGAEPLFFLDYLGTGKLEAGVFEEIIKGFAKACAENRC
;
A
#
# COMPACT_ATOMS: atom_id res chain seq x y z
N MET A 1 -29.46 -11.80 13.83
CA MET A 1 -28.37 -11.90 14.82
C MET A 1 -27.24 -12.84 14.35
N LYS A 2 -26.69 -12.64 13.12
CA LYS A 2 -25.60 -13.45 12.54
C LYS A 2 -24.28 -12.69 12.30
N SER A 3 -24.25 -11.36 12.45
CA SER A 3 -23.04 -10.57 12.12
C SER A 3 -21.88 -10.76 13.12
N ARG A 4 -22.16 -11.14 14.38
CA ARG A 4 -21.10 -11.38 15.40
C ARG A 4 -20.29 -12.66 15.18
N ALA A 5 -20.81 -13.68 14.49
CA ALA A 5 -20.07 -14.93 14.29
C ALA A 5 -18.96 -14.78 13.24
N TYR A 6 -19.26 -14.09 12.13
CA TYR A 6 -18.28 -13.76 11.09
C TYR A 6 -17.17 -12.83 11.61
N ALA A 7 -17.55 -11.80 12.39
CA ALA A 7 -16.57 -10.93 13.04
C ALA A 7 -15.66 -11.69 14.01
N LYS A 8 -16.19 -12.63 14.79
CA LYS A 8 -15.39 -13.50 15.68
C LYS A 8 -14.43 -14.42 14.90
N ALA A 9 -14.76 -14.78 13.67
CA ALA A 9 -13.88 -15.54 12.78
C ALA A 9 -12.82 -14.67 12.07
N GLY A 10 -12.72 -13.38 12.40
CA GLY A 10 -11.74 -12.44 11.84
C GLY A 10 -12.25 -11.59 10.68
N VAL A 11 -13.49 -11.82 10.23
CA VAL A 11 -14.13 -11.10 9.11
C VAL A 11 -15.09 -10.05 9.67
N ASP A 12 -14.55 -8.92 10.10
CA ASP A 12 -15.32 -7.75 10.58
C ASP A 12 -15.41 -6.69 9.48
N ILE A 13 -16.53 -6.68 8.76
CA ILE A 13 -16.80 -5.74 7.66
C ILE A 13 -16.90 -4.30 8.16
N ASP A 14 -17.48 -4.09 9.34
CA ASP A 14 -17.64 -2.74 9.90
C ASP A 14 -16.29 -2.15 10.29
N LEU A 15 -15.42 -2.97 10.89
CA LEU A 15 -14.03 -2.59 11.14
C LEU A 15 -13.29 -2.31 9.84
N GLY A 16 -13.44 -3.17 8.83
CA GLY A 16 -12.88 -2.98 7.49
C GLY A 16 -13.29 -1.64 6.87
N ASN A 17 -14.56 -1.27 6.97
CA ASN A 17 -15.06 0.01 6.48
C ASN A 17 -14.52 1.21 7.27
N ARG A 18 -14.42 1.09 8.61
CA ARG A 18 -13.84 2.14 9.46
C ARG A 18 -12.38 2.41 9.12
N VAL A 19 -11.55 1.37 8.96
CA VAL A 19 -10.14 1.58 8.59
C VAL A 19 -9.99 2.11 7.18
N LYS A 20 -10.85 1.69 6.23
CA LYS A 20 -10.84 2.24 4.87
C LYS A 20 -11.20 3.71 4.81
N ALA A 21 -12.05 4.19 5.72
CA ALA A 21 -12.43 5.59 5.78
C ALA A 21 -11.27 6.55 6.11
N THR A 22 -10.20 6.06 6.75
CA THR A 22 -9.00 6.87 7.07
C THR A 22 -7.95 6.88 5.97
N LEU A 23 -8.04 5.96 5.00
CA LEU A 23 -7.07 5.85 3.90
C LEU A 23 -6.88 7.14 3.08
N PRO A 24 -7.93 7.92 2.74
CA PRO A 24 -7.75 9.15 1.99
C PRO A 24 -6.78 10.14 2.64
N GLU A 25 -6.82 10.26 3.96
CA GLU A 25 -5.94 11.16 4.71
C GLU A 25 -4.51 10.60 4.80
N LEU A 26 -4.37 9.32 5.15
CA LEU A 26 -3.07 8.67 5.29
C LEU A 26 -2.28 8.68 3.97
N LEU A 27 -2.95 8.40 2.86
CA LEU A 27 -2.36 8.29 1.53
C LEU A 27 -2.20 9.65 0.82
N ALA A 28 -2.77 10.73 1.35
CA ALA A 28 -2.74 12.05 0.70
C ALA A 28 -1.32 12.52 0.36
N ARG A 29 -0.35 12.21 1.22
CA ARG A 29 1.06 12.60 1.05
C ARG A 29 1.75 11.91 -0.14
N ALA A 30 1.26 10.75 -0.56
CA ALA A 30 1.80 10.01 -1.71
C ALA A 30 1.15 10.43 -3.03
N ARG A 31 0.15 11.32 -3.00
CA ARG A 31 -0.55 11.73 -4.23
C ARG A 31 0.40 12.50 -5.15
N ARG A 32 0.41 12.12 -6.42
CA ARG A 32 1.21 12.77 -7.47
C ARG A 32 0.41 13.08 -8.73
N PRO A 33 0.94 13.93 -9.64
CA PRO A 33 0.36 14.10 -10.97
C PRO A 33 0.24 12.76 -11.71
N GLY A 34 -0.90 12.56 -12.37
CA GLY A 34 -1.27 11.31 -13.02
C GLY A 34 -2.40 10.56 -12.31
N VAL A 35 -2.53 10.68 -10.99
CA VAL A 35 -3.61 10.01 -10.23
C VAL A 35 -4.98 10.57 -10.63
N LEU A 36 -5.86 9.70 -11.13
CA LEU A 36 -7.24 10.04 -11.50
C LEU A 36 -8.24 9.51 -10.47
N GLY A 37 -9.24 10.33 -10.14
CA GLY A 37 -10.32 9.96 -9.23
C GLY A 37 -9.96 10.06 -7.74
N LYS A 38 -10.75 9.33 -6.93
CA LYS A 38 -10.68 9.30 -5.46
C LYS A 38 -10.46 7.87 -4.97
N ILE A 39 -9.86 7.75 -3.79
CA ILE A 39 -9.74 6.49 -3.07
C ILE A 39 -11.14 5.96 -2.71
N GLY A 40 -11.35 4.64 -2.81
CA GLY A 40 -12.62 3.97 -2.50
C GLY A 40 -13.40 3.44 -3.71
N GLY A 41 -12.93 3.70 -4.94
CA GLY A 41 -13.45 3.04 -6.14
C GLY A 41 -12.94 1.59 -6.29
N PHE A 42 -13.42 0.89 -7.32
CA PHE A 42 -13.01 -0.48 -7.62
C PHE A 42 -11.51 -0.61 -7.97
N GLY A 43 -10.92 0.43 -8.55
CA GLY A 43 -9.51 0.47 -8.89
C GLY A 43 -8.95 1.89 -8.89
N GLY A 44 -7.63 1.99 -8.68
CA GLY A 44 -6.88 3.22 -8.90
C GLY A 44 -6.59 3.42 -10.39
N LEU A 45 -6.58 4.68 -10.83
CA LEU A 45 -6.34 5.04 -12.23
C LEU A 45 -5.15 6.01 -12.30
N PHE A 46 -4.28 5.83 -13.30
CA PHE A 46 -3.10 6.67 -13.51
C PHE A 46 -2.95 7.08 -14.98
N ALA A 47 -2.94 8.39 -15.23
CA ALA A 47 -2.69 8.96 -16.55
C ALA A 47 -1.18 9.12 -16.79
N LEU A 48 -0.68 8.45 -17.83
CA LEU A 48 0.69 8.58 -18.28
C LEU A 48 0.87 9.86 -19.13
N ASP A 49 1.86 10.68 -18.78
CA ASP A 49 2.21 11.87 -19.57
C ASP A 49 2.98 11.48 -20.85
N LYS A 50 2.26 11.44 -21.97
CA LYS A 50 2.81 11.10 -23.29
C LYS A 50 3.78 12.16 -23.84
N ARG A 51 3.84 13.35 -23.26
CA ARG A 51 4.80 14.40 -23.67
C ARG A 51 6.17 14.16 -23.05
N ARG A 52 6.21 13.57 -21.86
CA ARG A 52 7.44 13.25 -21.12
C ARG A 52 8.12 11.99 -21.63
N TYR A 53 7.35 11.01 -22.11
CA TYR A 53 7.87 9.72 -22.58
C TYR A 53 7.61 9.50 -24.07
N ARG A 54 8.66 9.45 -24.89
CA ARG A 54 8.56 9.29 -26.36
C ARG A 54 8.07 7.90 -26.79
N GLN A 55 8.61 6.85 -26.18
CA GLN A 55 8.24 5.45 -26.40
C GLN A 55 8.18 4.74 -25.05
N PRO A 56 7.12 4.96 -24.25
CA PRO A 56 7.06 4.47 -22.89
C PRO A 56 7.00 2.93 -22.87
N VAL A 57 7.80 2.34 -21.99
CA VAL A 57 7.72 0.93 -21.60
C VAL A 57 7.31 0.87 -20.15
N LEU A 58 6.31 0.05 -19.83
CA LEU A 58 5.88 -0.15 -18.46
C LEU A 58 6.70 -1.27 -17.83
N VAL A 59 7.21 -1.01 -16.64
CA VAL A 59 7.95 -1.96 -15.81
C VAL A 59 7.14 -2.19 -14.54
N SER A 60 6.97 -3.46 -14.17
CA SER A 60 6.28 -3.86 -12.94
C SER A 60 7.15 -4.82 -12.15
N SER A 61 7.21 -4.64 -10.83
CA SER A 61 7.74 -5.62 -9.88
C SER A 61 6.69 -5.93 -8.82
N MET A 62 6.78 -7.11 -8.21
CA MET A 62 5.93 -7.54 -7.10
C MET A 62 6.78 -8.37 -6.13
N ASP A 63 6.89 -7.89 -4.90
CA ASP A 63 7.66 -8.53 -3.84
C ASP A 63 6.89 -8.69 -2.54
N GLY A 64 7.54 -9.36 -1.58
CA GLY A 64 7.14 -9.42 -0.19
C GLY A 64 8.22 -8.90 0.75
N VAL A 65 7.83 -8.60 1.99
CA VAL A 65 8.77 -8.27 3.08
C VAL A 65 9.55 -9.51 3.55
N GLY A 66 8.97 -10.71 3.39
CA GLY A 66 9.58 -11.97 3.78
C GLY A 66 9.62 -12.18 5.30
N THR A 67 10.60 -12.95 5.76
CA THR A 67 10.69 -13.39 7.17
C THR A 67 11.02 -12.27 8.17
N LYS A 68 11.39 -11.07 7.70
CA LYS A 68 11.54 -9.88 8.55
C LYS A 68 10.25 -9.55 9.32
N LEU A 69 9.08 -9.92 8.79
CA LEU A 69 7.80 -9.82 9.49
C LEU A 69 7.79 -10.55 10.84
N LYS A 70 8.52 -11.67 10.98
CA LYS A 70 8.63 -12.38 12.27
C LYS A 70 9.27 -11.50 13.35
N ILE A 71 10.24 -10.67 12.97
CA ILE A 71 10.89 -9.72 13.88
C ILE A 71 9.94 -8.56 14.22
N ALA A 72 9.20 -8.05 13.23
CA ALA A 72 8.18 -7.03 13.47
C ALA A 72 7.10 -7.51 14.46
N PHE A 73 6.67 -8.77 14.35
CA PHE A 73 5.75 -9.40 15.31
C PHE A 73 6.38 -9.56 16.70
N ALA A 74 7.61 -10.07 16.78
CA ALA A 74 8.31 -10.26 18.05
C ALA A 74 8.56 -8.94 18.80
N MET A 75 8.74 -7.84 18.06
CA MET A 75 8.98 -6.51 18.61
C MET A 75 7.70 -5.68 18.79
N ASN A 76 6.55 -6.16 18.31
CA ASN A 76 5.30 -5.42 18.23
C ASN A 76 5.49 -4.01 17.61
N ARG A 77 6.18 -3.95 16.47
CA ARG A 77 6.49 -2.72 15.74
C ARG A 77 6.29 -2.93 14.24
N HIS A 78 5.34 -2.23 13.63
CA HIS A 78 4.96 -2.44 12.23
C HIS A 78 5.07 -1.19 11.36
N ASP A 79 5.53 -0.07 11.92
CA ASP A 79 5.63 1.24 11.27
C ASP A 79 6.70 1.32 10.16
N THR A 80 7.60 0.34 10.10
CA THR A 80 8.68 0.29 9.09
C THR A 80 8.45 -0.74 7.98
N VAL A 81 7.65 -1.78 8.21
CA VAL A 81 7.54 -2.89 7.24
C VAL A 81 6.88 -2.48 5.93
N GLY A 82 6.05 -1.43 5.97
CA GLY A 82 5.51 -0.84 4.76
C GLY A 82 6.58 -0.18 3.87
N GLN A 83 7.55 0.51 4.50
CA GLN A 83 8.68 1.09 3.77
C GLN A 83 9.58 0.00 3.19
N ASP A 84 9.80 -1.09 3.96
CA ASP A 84 10.57 -2.25 3.50
C ASP A 84 9.96 -2.82 2.20
N LEU A 85 8.63 -3.00 2.17
CA LEU A 85 7.94 -3.56 0.99
C LEU A 85 8.07 -2.66 -0.23
N VAL A 86 7.75 -1.36 -0.09
CA VAL A 86 7.78 -0.41 -1.22
C VAL A 86 9.19 -0.30 -1.79
N ASN A 87 10.20 -0.16 -0.93
CA ASN A 87 11.58 -0.02 -1.38
C ASN A 87 12.12 -1.31 -2.02
N HIS A 88 11.64 -2.49 -1.60
CA HIS A 88 11.99 -3.75 -2.28
C HIS A 88 11.55 -3.71 -3.75
N CYS A 89 10.27 -3.43 -4.00
CA CYS A 89 9.73 -3.34 -5.36
C CYS A 89 10.37 -2.19 -6.18
N VAL A 90 10.61 -1.03 -5.56
CA VAL A 90 11.19 0.13 -6.26
C VAL A 90 12.64 -0.12 -6.68
N ASN A 91 13.43 -0.76 -5.83
CA ASN A 91 14.83 -1.07 -6.13
C ASN A 91 14.97 -2.05 -7.32
N ASP A 92 14.01 -2.95 -7.51
CA ASP A 92 14.01 -3.89 -8.64
C ASP A 92 13.78 -3.21 -9.99
N ILE A 93 13.03 -2.11 -10.02
CA ILE A 93 12.75 -1.40 -11.27
C ILE A 93 13.77 -0.29 -11.54
N VAL A 94 14.38 0.28 -10.49
CA VAL A 94 15.35 1.39 -10.66
C VAL A 94 16.63 0.94 -11.35
N VAL A 95 17.03 -0.34 -11.18
CA VAL A 95 18.19 -0.91 -11.89
C VAL A 95 17.99 -0.98 -13.41
N LEU A 96 16.75 -0.94 -13.88
CA LEU A 96 16.40 -0.83 -15.30
C LEU A 96 16.28 0.64 -15.77
N GLY A 97 16.50 1.60 -14.88
CA GLY A 97 16.29 3.03 -15.13
C GLY A 97 14.82 3.45 -15.16
N ALA A 98 13.91 2.63 -14.62
CA ALA A 98 12.48 2.94 -14.60
C ALA A 98 12.15 4.00 -13.53
N GLU A 99 11.19 4.88 -13.84
CA GLU A 99 10.58 5.78 -12.86
C GLU A 99 9.39 5.07 -12.17
N PRO A 100 9.35 5.00 -10.83
CA PRO A 100 8.16 4.55 -10.11
C PRO A 100 6.95 5.44 -10.42
N LEU A 101 5.78 4.84 -10.67
CA LEU A 101 4.55 5.58 -11.04
C LEU A 101 3.45 5.50 -9.99
N PHE A 102 3.12 4.29 -9.56
CA PHE A 102 2.12 4.01 -8.53
C PHE A 102 2.48 2.72 -7.80
N PHE A 103 1.94 2.53 -6.61
CA PHE A 103 2.12 1.31 -5.82
C PHE A 103 0.77 0.71 -5.44
N LEU A 104 0.67 -0.62 -5.49
CA LEU A 104 -0.47 -1.37 -4.98
C LEU A 104 0.04 -2.40 -3.97
N ASP A 105 -0.70 -2.57 -2.88
CA ASP A 105 -0.39 -3.53 -1.84
C ASP A 105 -1.48 -4.62 -1.69
N TYR A 106 -1.08 -5.72 -1.07
CA TYR A 106 -1.99 -6.76 -0.60
C TYR A 106 -1.59 -7.17 0.82
N LEU A 107 -2.51 -7.02 1.76
CA LEU A 107 -2.33 -7.41 3.16
C LEU A 107 -3.27 -8.56 3.53
N GLY A 108 -2.68 -9.72 3.83
CA GLY A 108 -3.38 -10.89 4.35
C GLY A 108 -3.18 -11.05 5.85
N THR A 109 -4.26 -11.17 6.62
CA THR A 109 -4.22 -11.45 8.06
C THR A 109 -5.40 -12.34 8.47
N GLY A 110 -5.22 -13.16 9.50
CA GLY A 110 -6.30 -13.93 10.10
C GLY A 110 -7.30 -13.07 10.88
N LYS A 111 -6.84 -11.92 11.41
CA LYS A 111 -7.70 -10.92 12.05
C LYS A 111 -7.16 -9.53 11.78
N LEU A 112 -8.05 -8.61 11.39
CA LEU A 112 -7.70 -7.22 11.17
C LEU A 112 -7.53 -6.51 12.52
N GLU A 113 -6.32 -6.06 12.81
CA GLU A 113 -6.01 -5.20 13.95
C GLU A 113 -5.76 -3.77 13.44
N ALA A 114 -6.63 -2.83 13.81
CA ALA A 114 -6.66 -1.49 13.21
C ALA A 114 -5.35 -0.70 13.41
N GLY A 115 -4.75 -0.78 14.60
CA GLY A 115 -3.50 -0.07 14.90
C GLY A 115 -2.33 -0.58 14.05
N VAL A 116 -2.20 -1.90 13.94
CA VAL A 116 -1.17 -2.53 13.09
C VAL A 116 -1.40 -2.18 11.62
N PHE A 117 -2.64 -2.24 11.15
CA PHE A 117 -2.99 -1.84 9.79
C PHE A 117 -2.57 -0.37 9.53
N GLU A 118 -2.92 0.55 10.42
CA GLU A 118 -2.56 1.96 10.30
C GLU A 118 -1.04 2.19 10.28
N GLU A 119 -0.27 1.50 11.12
CA GLU A 119 1.19 1.55 11.11
C GLU A 119 1.78 1.13 9.76
N ILE A 120 1.28 0.04 9.19
CA ILE A 120 1.73 -0.48 7.89
C ILE A 120 1.41 0.51 6.77
N ILE A 121 0.17 1.03 6.73
CA ILE A 121 -0.26 2.01 5.72
C ILE A 121 0.55 3.31 5.81
N LYS A 122 0.88 3.78 7.03
CA LYS A 122 1.78 4.94 7.20
C LYS A 122 3.16 4.66 6.60
N GLY A 123 3.67 3.44 6.76
CA GLY A 123 4.90 2.99 6.12
C GLY A 123 4.83 3.05 4.59
N PHE A 124 3.76 2.52 3.99
CA PHE A 124 3.53 2.61 2.54
C PHE A 124 3.48 4.07 2.08
N ALA A 125 2.63 4.89 2.70
CA ALA A 125 2.45 6.29 2.32
C ALA A 125 3.76 7.09 2.41
N LYS A 126 4.59 6.81 3.42
CA LYS A 126 5.90 7.46 3.58
C LYS A 126 6.85 7.06 2.45
N ALA A 127 7.07 5.77 2.21
CA ALA A 127 7.99 5.33 1.16
C ALA A 127 7.50 5.71 -0.25
N CYS A 128 6.19 5.68 -0.50
CA CYS A 128 5.61 6.14 -1.75
C CYS A 128 5.85 7.64 -1.97
N ALA A 129 5.68 8.47 -0.93
CA ALA A 129 6.01 9.90 -1.03
C ALA A 129 7.51 10.14 -1.30
N GLU A 130 8.40 9.38 -0.65
CA GLU A 130 9.86 9.46 -0.86
C GLU A 130 10.27 9.04 -2.28
N ASN A 131 9.63 8.00 -2.83
CA ASN A 131 9.89 7.48 -4.18
C ASN A 131 9.05 8.16 -5.27
N ARG A 132 8.14 9.06 -4.89
CA ARG A 132 7.16 9.72 -5.76
C ARG A 132 6.30 8.73 -6.55
N CYS A 133 5.73 7.71 -5.90
CA CYS A 133 4.72 6.80 -6.47
C CYS A 133 3.42 6.81 -5.65
#